data_AF-A0A354X0L1-F1
#
_entry.id   AF-A0A354X0L1-F1
#
_cell.length_a   1.000
_cell.length_b   1.000
_cell.length_c   1.000
_cell.angle_alpha   90.00
_cell.angle_beta   90.00
_cell.angle_gamma   90.00
#
_symmetry.space_group_name_H-M   'P 1'
#
loop_
_entity.id
_entity.type
_entity.pdbx_description
1 polymer ?
#
loop_
_entity_poly.entity_id
_entity_poly.type
_entity_poly.pdbx_seq_one_letter_code
_entity_poly.pdbx_strand_id
1 'polypeptide(L)'
;MKSKIFFLLGLNFLALSFFGCRSDEVEIGALEKDYYLTPYGASANDQLLQHHFYDTHHIYLLFNDTIQKEQTSVNPDNTPFYTYQAVNLGYSMTGSLSSKDNIFEFDYIQTDKEKQVATQFVQDKILPSLGPDLRPFSFLLIDKINYYVSNASTYYEMRLTNPVVFQGWRCTAIAVSGLTDMTDEEQTAYRNQIL
;
A
#
# COMPACT_ATOMS: atom_id res chain seq x y z
N MET A 1 66.86 33.56 -10.06
CA MET A 1 65.98 33.02 -8.98
C MET A 1 64.48 33.15 -9.29
N LYS A 2 63.98 34.32 -9.73
CA LYS A 2 62.53 34.53 -9.98
C LYS A 2 61.91 33.60 -11.03
N SER A 3 62.59 33.31 -12.15
CA SER A 3 62.09 32.40 -13.20
C SER A 3 61.91 30.93 -12.74
N LYS A 4 62.77 30.43 -11.84
CA LYS A 4 62.64 29.07 -11.27
C LYS A 4 61.45 28.95 -10.30
N ILE A 5 61.10 30.05 -9.62
CA ILE A 5 59.95 30.14 -8.71
C ILE A 5 58.64 30.11 -9.50
N PHE A 6 58.55 30.82 -10.62
CA PHE A 6 57.37 30.76 -11.50
C PHE A 6 57.18 29.37 -12.13
N PHE A 7 58.28 28.67 -12.46
CA PHE A 7 58.22 27.31 -12.98
C PHE A 7 57.73 26.30 -11.91
N LEU A 8 58.20 26.44 -10.66
CA LEU A 8 57.75 25.62 -9.52
C LEU A 8 56.28 25.88 -9.12
N LEU A 9 55.82 27.14 -9.20
CA LEU A 9 54.42 27.52 -8.99
C LEU A 9 53.50 26.98 -10.09
N GLY A 10 53.94 27.03 -11.35
CA GLY A 10 53.20 26.45 -12.49
C GLY A 10 53.09 24.92 -12.39
N LEU A 11 54.16 24.24 -11.94
CA LEU A 11 54.16 22.79 -11.74
C LEU A 11 53.23 22.35 -10.59
N ASN A 12 53.13 23.15 -9.52
CA ASN A 12 52.20 22.89 -8.41
C ASN A 12 50.73 23.06 -8.82
N PHE A 13 50.41 24.10 -9.60
CA PHE A 13 49.06 24.30 -10.14
C PHE A 13 48.63 23.17 -11.10
N LEU A 14 49.56 22.66 -11.90
CA LEU A 14 49.30 21.53 -12.79
C LEU A 14 49.12 20.21 -12.02
N ALA A 15 49.86 20.01 -10.92
CA ALA A 15 49.73 18.83 -10.07
C ALA A 15 48.41 18.79 -9.26
N LEU A 16 47.89 19.95 -8.85
CA LEU A 16 46.58 20.07 -8.18
C LEU A 16 45.38 19.84 -9.13
N SER A 17 45.61 19.86 -10.44
CA SER A 17 44.58 19.66 -11.46
C SER A 17 44.24 18.18 -11.71
N PHE A 18 45.01 17.24 -11.14
CA PHE A 18 44.80 15.79 -11.31
C PHE A 18 44.07 15.12 -10.12
N PHE A 19 43.68 15.86 -9.09
CA PHE A 19 42.77 15.37 -8.05
C PHE A 19 41.29 15.53 -8.46
N GLY A 20 41.00 15.20 -9.72
CA GLY A 20 39.64 15.19 -10.26
C GLY A 20 38.86 13.99 -9.73
N CYS A 21 37.75 14.30 -9.07
CA CYS A 21 36.59 13.47 -8.75
C CYS A 21 36.81 11.95 -8.89
N ARG A 22 37.02 11.28 -7.76
CA ARG A 22 36.83 9.84 -7.66
C ARG A 22 35.38 9.57 -8.06
N SER A 23 35.14 8.75 -9.08
CA SER A 23 33.80 8.22 -9.30
C SER A 23 33.51 7.32 -8.11
N ASP A 24 32.79 7.85 -7.13
CA ASP A 24 32.13 7.01 -6.14
C ASP A 24 31.16 6.16 -6.97
N GLU A 25 31.51 4.88 -7.15
CA GLU A 25 30.54 3.91 -7.63
C GLU A 25 29.42 3.91 -6.60
N VAL A 26 28.30 4.55 -6.95
CA VAL A 26 27.07 4.42 -6.19
C VAL A 26 26.64 2.98 -6.41
N GLU A 27 26.96 2.11 -5.45
CA GLU A 27 26.26 0.84 -5.33
C GLU A 27 24.78 1.20 -5.19
N ILE A 28 24.02 0.92 -6.25
CA ILE A 28 22.56 0.89 -6.13
C ILE A 28 22.32 -0.19 -5.10
N GLY A 29 21.96 0.24 -3.88
CA GLY A 29 21.60 -0.68 -2.80
C GLY A 29 20.57 -1.67 -3.32
N ALA A 30 20.52 -2.86 -2.70
CA ALA A 30 19.49 -3.84 -3.03
C ALA A 30 18.12 -3.15 -3.14
N LEU A 31 17.36 -3.49 -4.18
CA LEU A 31 16.01 -2.96 -4.35
C LEU A 31 15.26 -3.09 -3.02
N GLU A 32 14.66 -1.99 -2.59
CA GLU A 32 13.86 -1.99 -1.38
C GLU A 32 12.79 -3.07 -1.50
N LYS A 33 12.58 -3.81 -0.41
CA LYS A 33 11.64 -4.92 -0.39
C LYS A 33 10.25 -4.38 -0.73
N ASP A 34 9.58 -5.00 -1.70
CA ASP A 34 8.19 -4.67 -2.01
C ASP A 34 7.26 -5.26 -0.94
N TYR A 35 6.92 -4.43 0.05
CA TYR A 35 6.06 -4.82 1.15
C TYR A 35 4.60 -5.05 0.73
N TYR A 36 4.15 -4.62 -0.46
CA TYR A 36 2.81 -4.91 -0.94
C TYR A 36 2.67 -6.32 -1.51
N LEU A 37 3.77 -6.95 -1.95
CA LEU A 37 3.78 -8.37 -2.35
C LEU A 37 3.81 -9.32 -1.15
N THR A 38 4.42 -8.89 -0.05
CA THR A 38 4.49 -9.68 1.19
C THR A 38 4.10 -8.81 2.40
N PRO A 39 2.83 -8.40 2.51
CA PRO A 39 2.40 -7.53 3.59
C PRO A 39 2.49 -8.26 4.93
N TYR A 40 2.63 -7.49 6.00
CA TYR A 40 2.71 -8.04 7.34
C TYR A 40 1.46 -8.88 7.66
N GLY A 41 1.67 -10.02 8.31
CA GLY A 41 0.56 -10.93 8.69
C GLY A 41 0.00 -11.78 7.55
N ALA A 42 0.51 -11.68 6.32
CA ALA A 42 0.11 -12.55 5.22
C ALA A 42 0.54 -14.01 5.47
N SER A 43 -0.41 -14.94 5.34
CA SER A 43 -0.11 -16.38 5.36
C SER A 43 0.66 -16.81 4.11
N ALA A 44 1.18 -18.05 4.08
CA ALA A 44 1.80 -18.58 2.87
C ALA A 44 0.79 -18.70 1.70
N ASN A 45 -0.46 -19.04 2.00
CA ASN A 45 -1.53 -19.12 0.99
C ASN A 45 -1.92 -17.73 0.47
N ASP A 46 -1.93 -16.73 1.35
CA ASP A 46 -2.18 -15.33 0.96
C ASP A 46 -1.10 -14.89 -0.02
N GLN A 47 0.18 -15.11 0.30
CA GLN A 47 1.30 -14.72 -0.55
C GLN A 47 1.21 -15.36 -1.95
N LEU A 48 0.81 -16.63 -2.05
CA LEU A 48 0.60 -17.28 -3.35
C LEU A 48 -0.47 -16.56 -4.19
N LEU A 49 -1.62 -16.22 -3.59
CA LEU A 49 -2.68 -15.47 -4.26
C LEU A 49 -2.21 -14.07 -4.66
N GLN A 50 -1.51 -13.38 -3.76
CA GLN A 50 -1.04 -12.01 -3.96
C GLN A 50 -0.01 -11.92 -5.10
N HIS A 51 0.99 -12.80 -5.09
CA HIS A 51 1.99 -12.88 -6.15
C HIS A 51 1.35 -13.23 -7.49
N HIS A 52 0.50 -14.27 -7.53
CA HIS A 52 -0.16 -14.67 -8.77
C HIS A 52 -1.04 -13.56 -9.35
N PHE A 53 -1.80 -12.87 -8.49
CA PHE A 53 -2.64 -11.76 -8.91
C PHE A 53 -1.82 -10.58 -9.45
N TYR A 54 -0.70 -10.23 -8.78
CA TYR A 54 0.19 -9.17 -9.22
C TYR A 54 0.91 -9.51 -10.53
N ASP A 55 1.44 -10.73 -10.68
CA ASP A 55 2.13 -11.16 -11.90
C ASP A 55 1.20 -11.15 -13.12
N THR A 56 -0.10 -11.40 -12.88
CA THR A 56 -1.12 -11.45 -13.94
C THR A 56 -1.68 -10.07 -14.28
N HIS A 57 -1.99 -9.25 -13.27
CA HIS A 57 -2.78 -8.02 -13.44
C HIS A 57 -1.99 -6.74 -13.16
N HIS A 58 -0.79 -6.84 -12.59
CA HIS A 58 0.03 -5.72 -12.12
C HIS A 58 -0.69 -4.80 -11.14
N ILE A 59 -1.51 -5.42 -10.27
CA ILE A 59 -2.26 -4.76 -9.20
C ILE A 59 -1.96 -5.51 -7.91
N TYR A 60 -1.74 -4.80 -6.82
CA TYR A 60 -1.52 -5.45 -5.53
C TYR A 60 -2.83 -5.96 -4.93
N LEU A 61 -2.79 -7.15 -4.34
CA LEU A 61 -3.91 -7.75 -3.64
C LEU A 61 -3.59 -7.80 -2.15
N LEU A 62 -4.51 -7.34 -1.30
CA LEU A 62 -4.35 -7.29 0.14
C LEU A 62 -5.55 -7.93 0.82
N PHE A 63 -5.30 -8.68 1.90
CA PHE A 63 -6.34 -9.24 2.78
C PHE A 63 -6.32 -8.66 4.20
N ASN A 64 -5.32 -7.80 4.47
CA ASN A 64 -5.21 -6.98 5.67
C ASN A 64 -4.64 -5.62 5.27
N ASP A 65 -4.84 -4.61 6.11
CA ASP A 65 -4.43 -3.23 5.83
C ASP A 65 -2.97 -2.93 6.16
N THR A 66 -2.28 -3.81 6.88
CA THR A 66 -0.93 -3.57 7.41
C THR A 66 0.13 -4.04 6.42
N ILE A 67 0.81 -3.08 5.80
CA ILE A 67 1.85 -3.32 4.80
C ILE A 67 3.15 -3.76 5.48
N GLN A 68 3.58 -3.06 6.52
CA GLN A 68 4.87 -3.30 7.17
C GLN A 68 4.76 -3.15 8.68
N LYS A 69 5.51 -4.01 9.40
CA LYS A 69 5.85 -3.84 10.81
C LYS A 69 7.37 -3.80 10.94
N GLU A 70 7.89 -2.72 11.49
CA GLU A 70 9.32 -2.52 11.70
C GLU A 70 9.60 -2.24 13.17
N GLN A 71 10.62 -2.90 13.74
CA GLN A 71 11.12 -2.55 15.07
C GLN A 71 12.03 -1.33 14.93
N THR A 72 11.61 -0.18 15.46
CA THR A 72 12.34 1.08 15.31
C THR A 72 13.17 1.44 16.53
N SER A 73 12.80 0.93 17.72
CA SER A 73 13.58 1.15 18.94
C SER A 73 13.29 0.11 20.03
N VAL A 74 13.87 0.31 21.21
CA VAL A 74 13.60 -0.46 22.43
C VAL A 74 13.25 0.54 23.53
N ASN A 75 12.15 0.28 24.23
CA ASN A 75 11.70 1.09 25.36
C ASN A 75 12.67 0.99 26.55
N PRO A 76 12.62 1.93 27.53
CA PRO A 76 13.46 1.88 28.73
C PRO A 76 13.28 0.63 29.60
N ASP A 77 12.17 -0.09 29.45
CA ASP A 77 11.86 -1.36 30.12
C ASP A 77 12.34 -2.59 29.32
N ASN A 78 13.19 -2.39 28.31
CA ASN A 78 13.70 -3.39 27.37
C ASN A 78 12.64 -4.06 26.47
N THR A 79 11.43 -3.51 26.34
CA THR A 79 10.44 -4.01 25.38
C THR A 79 10.65 -3.42 23.98
N PRO A 80 10.47 -4.19 22.90
CA PRO A 80 10.62 -3.66 21.53
C PRO A 80 9.50 -2.67 21.19
N PHE A 81 9.87 -1.55 20.59
CA PHE A 81 8.94 -0.56 20.05
C PHE A 81 8.84 -0.73 18.52
N TYR A 82 7.61 -0.79 18.02
CA TYR A 82 7.34 -1.04 16.61
C TYR A 82 6.62 0.13 15.96
N THR A 83 6.95 0.39 14.71
CA THR A 83 6.21 1.26 13.80
C THR A 83 5.49 0.40 12.77
N TYR A 84 4.26 0.80 12.44
CA TYR A 84 3.42 0.12 11.47
C TYR A 84 3.14 1.04 10.29
N GLN A 85 3.28 0.50 9.09
CA GLN A 85 2.79 1.14 7.88
C GLN A 85 1.52 0.41 7.45
N ALA A 86 0.40 1.14 7.37
CA ALA A 86 -0.87 0.61 6.95
C ALA A 86 -1.41 1.38 5.73
N VAL A 87 -2.28 0.74 4.97
CA VAL A 87 -3.07 1.38 3.91
C VAL A 87 -3.98 2.43 4.54
N ASN A 88 -3.83 3.67 4.11
CA ASN A 88 -4.69 4.76 4.56
C ASN A 88 -5.74 5.08 3.49
N LEU A 89 -6.94 4.51 3.61
CA LEU A 89 -8.07 4.80 2.70
C LEU A 89 -8.56 6.25 2.81
N GLY A 90 -8.43 6.87 3.99
CA GLY A 90 -8.82 8.26 4.23
C GLY A 90 -7.79 9.29 3.75
N TYR A 91 -6.62 8.86 3.25
CA TYR A 91 -5.62 9.81 2.78
C TYR A 91 -6.14 10.57 1.55
N SER A 92 -6.15 11.91 1.65
CA SER A 92 -6.45 12.81 0.55
C SER A 92 -5.60 14.07 0.68
N MET A 93 -5.01 14.54 -0.43
CA MET A 93 -4.27 15.81 -0.43
C MET A 93 -5.19 17.03 -0.24
N THR A 94 -6.49 16.92 -0.54
CA THR A 94 -7.44 18.03 -0.43
C THR A 94 -8.07 18.14 0.96
N GLY A 95 -7.73 17.23 1.88
CA GLY A 95 -8.25 17.22 3.26
C GLY A 95 -9.72 16.81 3.38
N SER A 96 -10.39 16.44 2.29
CA SER A 96 -11.82 16.09 2.26
C SER A 96 -12.17 14.85 3.10
N LEU A 97 -11.16 14.05 3.48
CA LEU A 97 -11.26 12.85 4.31
C LEU A 97 -10.31 12.95 5.51
N SER A 98 -10.34 14.08 6.21
CA SER A 98 -9.59 14.26 7.47
C SER A 98 -9.85 13.10 8.43
N SER A 99 -8.77 12.52 8.98
CA SER A 99 -8.83 11.41 9.95
C SER A 99 -9.46 11.79 11.29
N LYS A 100 -9.70 13.09 11.51
CA LYS A 100 -10.48 13.57 12.67
C LYS A 100 -11.98 13.42 12.47
N ASP A 101 -12.41 13.37 11.21
CA ASP A 101 -13.82 13.39 10.82
C ASP A 101 -14.26 12.05 10.23
N ASN A 102 -13.31 11.16 9.97
CA ASN A 102 -13.51 9.90 9.27
C ASN A 102 -12.59 8.82 9.84
N ILE A 103 -13.16 7.69 10.29
CA ILE A 103 -12.41 6.55 10.85
C ILE A 103 -12.78 5.29 10.07
N PHE A 104 -11.77 4.48 9.75
CA PHE A 104 -11.95 3.16 9.14
C PHE A 104 -11.54 2.08 10.12
N GLU A 105 -12.39 1.08 10.25
CA GLU A 105 -12.10 -0.20 10.88
C GLU A 105 -12.50 -1.31 9.92
N PHE A 106 -11.77 -2.43 9.92
CA PHE A 106 -12.01 -3.53 9.00
C PHE A 106 -12.20 -4.83 9.75
N ASP A 107 -13.22 -5.58 9.34
CA ASP A 107 -13.32 -6.99 9.67
C ASP A 107 -12.65 -7.79 8.56
N TYR A 108 -11.63 -8.56 8.89
CA TYR A 108 -10.84 -9.32 7.91
C TYR A 108 -11.50 -10.66 7.56
N ILE A 109 -11.23 -11.14 6.34
CA ILE A 109 -11.62 -12.48 5.91
C ILE A 109 -10.86 -13.52 6.72
N GLN A 110 -11.57 -14.52 7.25
CA GLN A 110 -10.98 -15.47 8.21
C GLN A 110 -10.46 -16.74 7.53
N THR A 111 -11.02 -17.14 6.39
CA THR A 111 -10.69 -18.42 5.76
C THR A 111 -10.02 -18.27 4.39
N ASP A 112 -9.14 -19.21 4.05
CA ASP A 112 -8.48 -19.25 2.74
C ASP A 112 -9.47 -19.44 1.59
N LYS A 113 -10.56 -20.19 1.83
CA LYS A 113 -11.63 -20.40 0.84
C LYS A 113 -12.29 -19.08 0.46
N GLU A 114 -12.65 -18.26 1.45
CA GLU A 114 -13.26 -16.96 1.21
C GLU A 114 -12.30 -16.01 0.47
N LYS A 115 -11.01 -16.00 0.83
CA LYS A 115 -10.00 -15.20 0.14
C LYS A 115 -9.84 -15.62 -1.33
N GLN A 116 -9.86 -16.93 -1.61
CA GLN A 116 -9.83 -17.46 -2.98
C GLN A 116 -11.06 -17.02 -3.79
N VAL A 117 -12.26 -17.18 -3.23
CA VAL A 117 -13.51 -16.76 -3.89
C VAL A 117 -13.53 -15.25 -4.13
N ALA A 118 -13.12 -14.45 -3.15
CA ALA A 118 -13.02 -13.00 -3.29
C ALA A 118 -12.03 -12.57 -4.38
N THR A 119 -10.88 -13.26 -4.46
CA THR A 119 -9.89 -13.04 -5.52
C THR A 119 -10.49 -13.34 -6.89
N GLN A 120 -11.13 -14.50 -7.04
CA GLN A 120 -11.77 -14.90 -8.29
C GLN A 120 -12.87 -13.94 -8.71
N PHE A 121 -13.71 -13.49 -7.76
CA PHE A 121 -14.75 -12.51 -8.00
C PHE A 121 -14.20 -11.21 -8.59
N VAL A 122 -13.11 -10.69 -8.03
CA VAL A 122 -12.46 -9.48 -8.57
C VAL A 122 -11.90 -9.73 -9.96
N GLN A 123 -11.27 -10.89 -10.18
CA GLN A 123 -10.69 -11.25 -11.49
C GLN A 123 -11.76 -11.38 -12.59
N ASP A 124 -12.89 -12.01 -12.28
CA ASP A 124 -13.89 -12.39 -13.29
C ASP A 124 -15.01 -11.37 -13.45
N LYS A 125 -15.35 -10.64 -12.39
CA LYS A 125 -16.51 -9.74 -12.38
C LYS A 125 -16.11 -8.27 -12.37
N ILE A 126 -15.06 -7.90 -11.63
CA ILE A 126 -14.66 -6.49 -11.47
C ILE A 126 -13.69 -6.05 -12.55
N LEU A 127 -12.52 -6.70 -12.66
CA LEU A 127 -11.45 -6.32 -13.58
C LEU A 127 -11.88 -6.21 -15.05
N PRO A 128 -12.75 -7.08 -15.60
CA PRO A 128 -13.17 -6.96 -17.00
C PRO A 128 -13.98 -5.69 -17.29
N SER A 129 -14.56 -5.07 -16.25
CA SER A 129 -15.32 -3.83 -16.36
C SER A 129 -14.44 -2.58 -16.20
N LEU A 130 -13.18 -2.76 -15.78
CA LEU A 130 -12.22 -1.69 -15.57
C LEU A 130 -11.22 -1.65 -16.73
N GLY A 131 -11.27 -0.57 -17.53
CA GLY A 131 -10.20 -0.26 -18.47
C GLY A 131 -8.84 -0.16 -17.75
N PRO A 132 -7.70 -0.39 -18.44
CA PRO A 132 -6.39 -0.42 -17.80
C PRO A 132 -6.10 0.79 -16.89
N ASP A 133 -6.49 2.00 -17.32
CA ASP A 133 -6.25 3.24 -16.59
C ASP A 133 -7.17 3.44 -15.36
N LEU A 134 -8.24 2.66 -15.26
CA LEU A 134 -9.20 2.71 -14.14
C LEU A 134 -8.87 1.67 -13.05
N ARG A 135 -7.88 0.81 -13.29
CA ARG A 135 -7.47 -0.22 -12.32
C ARG A 135 -6.75 0.45 -11.15
N PRO A 136 -7.12 0.14 -9.90
CA PRO A 136 -6.44 0.74 -8.75
C PRO A 136 -5.03 0.19 -8.62
N PHE A 137 -4.19 0.92 -7.87
CA PHE A 137 -2.87 0.43 -7.48
C PHE A 137 -2.98 -0.86 -6.65
N SER A 138 -3.92 -0.92 -5.72
CA SER A 138 -4.20 -2.13 -4.94
C SER A 138 -5.69 -2.33 -4.66
N PHE A 139 -6.07 -3.60 -4.49
CA PHE A 139 -7.33 -3.99 -3.86
C PHE A 139 -7.08 -4.45 -2.42
N LEU A 140 -7.96 -4.03 -1.51
CA LEU A 140 -8.07 -4.58 -0.16
C LEU A 140 -9.39 -5.35 -0.05
N LEU A 141 -9.31 -6.68 -0.03
CA LEU A 141 -10.48 -7.56 0.08
C LEU A 141 -10.68 -7.96 1.53
N ILE A 142 -11.79 -7.53 2.10
CA ILE A 142 -12.10 -7.64 3.52
C ILE A 142 -13.55 -8.08 3.72
N ASP A 143 -13.88 -8.64 4.88
CA ASP A 143 -15.25 -9.07 5.14
C ASP A 143 -16.18 -7.84 5.20
N LYS A 144 -15.80 -6.82 5.99
CA LYS A 144 -16.63 -5.64 6.20
C LYS A 144 -15.83 -4.36 6.39
N ILE A 145 -16.30 -3.27 5.78
CA ILE A 145 -15.82 -1.91 6.01
C ILE A 145 -16.69 -1.28 7.09
N ASN A 146 -16.11 -0.93 8.24
CA ASN A 146 -16.75 -0.12 9.27
C ASN A 146 -16.25 1.32 9.12
N TYR A 147 -17.06 2.16 8.46
CA TYR A 147 -16.71 3.53 8.13
C TYR A 147 -17.50 4.51 8.99
N TYR A 148 -16.82 5.17 9.90
CA TYR A 148 -17.41 6.14 10.81
C TYR A 148 -17.22 7.55 10.27
N VAL A 149 -18.32 8.27 10.10
CA VAL A 149 -18.32 9.65 9.55
C VAL A 149 -18.87 10.61 10.60
N SER A 150 -18.18 11.72 10.79
CA SER A 150 -18.62 12.80 11.68
C SER A 150 -19.98 13.34 11.24
N ASN A 151 -20.91 13.42 12.18
CA ASN A 151 -22.20 14.06 11.94
C ASN A 151 -22.00 15.59 11.92
N ALA A 152 -22.14 16.19 10.74
CA ALA A 152 -22.00 17.63 10.53
C ALA A 152 -22.92 18.48 11.45
N SER A 153 -23.99 17.91 11.98
CA SER A 153 -24.94 18.61 12.86
C SER A 153 -24.54 18.63 14.33
N THR A 154 -23.73 17.66 14.80
CA THR A 154 -23.42 17.49 16.22
C THR A 154 -21.92 17.46 16.53
N TYR A 155 -21.04 17.26 15.53
CA TYR A 155 -19.56 17.21 15.58
C TYR A 155 -18.94 16.19 16.56
N TYR A 156 -19.69 15.72 17.56
CA TYR A 156 -19.28 14.77 18.60
C TYR A 156 -19.83 13.37 18.39
N GLU A 157 -20.73 13.16 17.42
CA GLU A 157 -21.30 11.85 17.11
C GLU A 157 -20.76 11.33 15.79
N MET A 158 -20.17 10.13 15.84
CA MET A 158 -19.72 9.40 14.68
C MET A 158 -20.83 8.45 14.22
N ARG A 159 -21.25 8.57 12.97
CA ARG A 159 -22.23 7.66 12.37
C ARG A 159 -21.50 6.51 11.69
N LEU A 160 -21.74 5.29 12.16
CA LEU A 160 -21.27 4.08 11.49
C LEU A 160 -22.04 3.86 10.18
N THR A 161 -21.28 3.63 9.11
CA THR A 161 -21.77 3.18 7.80
C THR A 161 -20.96 1.98 7.36
N ASN A 162 -21.58 1.11 6.56
CA ASN A 162 -20.95 -0.10 6.04
C ASN A 162 -20.98 -0.09 4.52
N PRO A 163 -20.13 0.71 3.86
CA PRO A 163 -20.08 0.72 2.41
C PRO A 163 -19.54 -0.62 1.88
N VAL A 164 -20.06 -1.04 0.72
CA VAL A 164 -19.57 -2.24 0.02
C VAL A 164 -18.23 -2.00 -0.68
N VAL A 165 -17.95 -0.74 -1.03
CA VAL A 165 -16.69 -0.32 -1.66
C VAL A 165 -16.27 1.04 -1.10
N PHE A 166 -14.97 1.23 -0.90
CA PHE A 166 -14.39 2.54 -0.64
C PHE A 166 -13.12 2.73 -1.47
N GLN A 167 -13.10 3.77 -2.30
CA GLN A 167 -11.96 4.09 -3.16
C GLN A 167 -11.06 5.14 -2.49
N GLY A 168 -9.91 4.71 -2.01
CA GLY A 168 -8.80 5.57 -1.63
C GLY A 168 -7.85 5.81 -2.81
N TRP A 169 -6.89 6.72 -2.64
CA TRP A 169 -5.96 7.10 -3.71
C TRP A 169 -5.01 5.98 -4.14
N ARG A 170 -4.58 5.15 -3.19
CA ARG A 170 -3.67 4.04 -3.45
C ARG A 170 -4.33 2.67 -3.31
N CYS A 171 -5.58 2.61 -2.87
CA CYS A 171 -6.24 1.34 -2.58
C CYS A 171 -7.75 1.47 -2.71
N THR A 172 -8.37 0.49 -3.38
CA THR A 172 -9.82 0.29 -3.36
C THR A 172 -10.13 -0.86 -2.40
N ALA A 173 -10.83 -0.57 -1.31
CA ALA A 173 -11.32 -1.59 -0.41
C ALA A 173 -12.70 -2.09 -0.85
N ILE A 174 -12.90 -3.41 -0.82
CA ILE A 174 -14.16 -4.06 -1.20
C ILE A 174 -14.56 -5.00 -0.07
N ALA A 175 -15.78 -4.81 0.45
CA ALA A 175 -16.41 -5.77 1.34
C ALA A 175 -16.86 -6.98 0.52
N VAL A 176 -16.46 -8.17 0.94
CA VAL A 176 -16.71 -9.43 0.20
C VAL A 176 -17.44 -10.48 1.05
N SER A 177 -18.06 -10.05 2.14
CA SER A 177 -18.83 -10.94 3.02
C SER A 177 -19.89 -11.71 2.25
N GLY A 178 -19.98 -13.02 2.49
CA GLY A 178 -21.00 -13.90 1.91
C GLY A 178 -20.80 -14.28 0.44
N LEU A 179 -19.75 -13.81 -0.25
CA LEU A 179 -19.51 -14.18 -1.66
C LEU A 179 -19.44 -15.70 -1.90
N THR A 180 -18.94 -16.46 -0.92
CA THR A 180 -18.82 -17.92 -0.97
C THR A 180 -20.17 -18.63 -1.12
N ASP A 181 -21.25 -18.01 -0.67
CA ASP A 181 -22.59 -18.59 -0.67
C ASP A 181 -23.47 -18.05 -1.82
N MET A 182 -22.95 -17.08 -2.59
CA MET A 182 -23.66 -16.46 -3.71
C MET A 182 -23.58 -17.30 -4.99
N THR A 183 -24.67 -17.34 -5.77
CA THR A 183 -24.65 -17.84 -7.15
C THR A 183 -23.91 -16.87 -8.09
N ASP A 184 -23.62 -17.31 -9.32
CA ASP A 184 -23.00 -16.44 -10.33
C ASP A 184 -23.87 -15.22 -10.67
N GLU A 185 -25.20 -15.37 -10.70
CA GLU A 185 -26.12 -14.26 -10.90
C GLU A 185 -26.10 -13.29 -9.72
N GLU A 186 -26.04 -13.80 -8.49
CA GLU A 186 -25.97 -12.98 -7.28
C GLU A 186 -24.66 -12.20 -7.19
N GLN A 187 -23.52 -12.84 -7.52
CA GLN A 187 -22.24 -12.14 -7.63
C GLN A 187 -22.28 -11.06 -8.73
N THR A 188 -22.93 -11.35 -9.86
CA THR A 188 -23.10 -10.37 -10.94
C THR A 188 -23.96 -9.18 -10.50
N ALA A 189 -25.00 -9.42 -9.70
CA ALA A 189 -25.79 -8.36 -9.10
C ALA A 189 -25.00 -7.57 -8.05
N TYR A 190 -24.18 -8.25 -7.25
CA TYR A 190 -23.31 -7.64 -6.24
C TYR A 190 -22.25 -6.72 -6.87
N ARG A 191 -21.66 -7.14 -7.99
CA ARG A 191 -20.75 -6.32 -8.80
C ARG A 191 -21.34 -4.95 -9.15
N ASN A 192 -22.64 -4.86 -9.46
CA ASN A 192 -23.31 -3.59 -9.78
C ASN A 192 -23.42 -2.62 -8.60
N GLN A 193 -23.15 -3.07 -7.37
CA GLN A 193 -23.10 -2.20 -6.20
C GLN A 193 -21.69 -1.61 -6.00
N ILE A 194 -20.67 -2.19 -6.65
CA ILE A 194 -19.26 -1.81 -6.54
C ILE A 194 -18.87 -0.83 -7.66
N LEU A 195 -19.40 -1.04 -8.87
CA LEU A 195 -19.12 -0.26 -10.09
C LEU A 195 -20.28 0.67 -10.44
#